data_AF-A0A521A5W1-F1
#
_entry.id   AF-A0A521A5W1-F1
#
_cell.length_a   1.000
_cell.length_b   1.000
_cell.length_c   1.000
_cell.angle_alpha   90.00
_cell.angle_beta   90.00
_cell.angle_gamma   90.00
#
_symmetry.space_group_name_H-M   'P 1'
#
loop_
_entity.id
_entity.type
_entity.pdbx_description
1 polymer ?
#
loop_
_entity_poly.entity_id
_entity_poly.type
_entity_poly.pdbx_seq_one_letter_code
_entity_poly.pdbx_strand_id
1 'polypeptide(L)'
;MKGPLFYSKILLFGEYGIIKDSKGLSIPYNFYNGALKMDGNTSDEALSSNEGLKAFVDHLRTIDGDLVSFDFDTLQDHIDNGMYFDSSIPQGYGVGSSGALVAAIYDKYAKNTITVLENLTREKLLILK
;
A
#
# COMPACT_ATOMS: atom_id res chain seq x y z
N MET A 1 19.12 0.98 -0.40
CA MET A 1 18.56 2.13 0.38
C MET A 1 17.27 1.67 1.05
N LYS A 2 17.02 2.05 2.31
CA LYS A 2 15.71 1.80 2.95
C LYS A 2 14.71 2.81 2.40
N GLY A 3 13.66 2.34 1.72
CA GLY A 3 12.55 3.18 1.25
C GLY A 3 11.69 3.72 2.42
N PRO A 4 10.66 4.52 2.12
CA PRO A 4 9.73 5.02 3.14
C PRO A 4 9.05 3.87 3.91
N LEU A 5 8.72 4.12 5.18
CA LEU A 5 7.98 3.19 6.02
C LEU A 5 6.48 3.45 5.91
N PHE A 6 5.71 2.37 5.73
CA PHE A 6 4.26 2.41 5.68
C PHE A 6 3.70 1.75 6.93
N TYR A 7 3.06 2.55 7.78
CA TYR A 7 2.62 2.12 9.10
C TYR A 7 1.27 1.40 9.06
N SER A 8 1.09 0.47 10.00
CA SER A 8 -0.20 -0.13 10.29
C SER A 8 -1.18 0.91 10.87
N LYS A 9 -2.45 0.54 11.00
CA LYS A 9 -3.50 1.38 11.59
C LYS A 9 -4.30 0.60 12.63
N ILE A 10 -4.82 1.30 13.62
CA ILE A 10 -5.85 0.79 14.52
C ILE A 10 -7.13 1.57 14.25
N LEU A 11 -8.25 0.88 14.17
CA LEU A 11 -9.57 1.51 14.17
C LEU A 11 -10.08 1.57 15.61
N LEU A 12 -10.14 2.76 16.18
CA LEU A 12 -10.61 2.97 17.55
C LEU A 12 -12.13 2.89 17.64
N PHE A 13 -12.82 3.41 16.63
CA PHE A 13 -14.29 3.45 16.57
C PHE A 13 -14.80 3.28 15.14
N GLY A 14 -16.00 2.71 15.01
CA GLY A 14 -16.79 2.76 13.79
C GLY A 14 -16.52 1.66 12.77
N GLU A 15 -16.03 0.48 13.16
CA GLU A 15 -15.78 -0.66 12.25
C GLU A 15 -17.00 -0.99 11.37
N TYR A 16 -18.14 -1.29 12.00
CA TYR A 16 -19.40 -1.50 11.29
C TYR A 16 -20.07 -0.17 10.88
N GLY A 17 -19.74 0.91 11.59
CA GLY A 17 -20.28 2.24 11.32
C GLY A 17 -19.93 2.72 9.91
N ILE A 18 -18.68 2.54 9.48
CA ILE A 18 -18.21 2.94 8.14
C ILE A 18 -19.02 2.25 7.03
N ILE A 19 -19.37 0.97 7.23
CA ILE A 19 -20.19 0.20 6.26
C ILE A 19 -21.62 0.77 6.15
N LYS A 20 -22.10 1.45 7.19
CA LYS A 20 -23.42 2.12 7.25
C LYS A 20 -23.33 3.63 7.03
N ASP A 21 -22.30 4.09 6.32
CA ASP A 21 -22.05 5.52 6.02
C ASP A 21 -21.92 6.41 7.28
N SER A 22 -21.50 5.81 8.40
CA SER A 22 -21.20 6.52 9.63
C SER A 22 -19.70 6.81 9.75
N LYS A 23 -19.34 7.69 10.70
CA LYS A 23 -17.95 8.09 10.94
C LYS A 23 -17.18 6.98 11.64
N GLY A 24 -15.93 6.79 11.22
CA GLY A 24 -14.94 5.99 11.95
C GLY A 24 -13.77 6.86 12.40
N LEU A 25 -13.02 6.37 13.40
CA LEU A 25 -11.78 7.00 13.85
C LEU A 25 -10.65 5.97 13.80
N SER A 26 -9.72 6.16 12.87
CA SER A 26 -8.49 5.36 12.79
C SER A 26 -7.28 6.21 13.12
N ILE A 27 -6.30 5.59 13.78
CA ILE A 27 -5.00 6.20 14.06
C ILE A 27 -3.88 5.33 13.48
N PRO A 28 -2.75 5.94 13.08
CA PRO A 28 -1.53 5.18 12.79
C PRO A 28 -1.10 4.38 14.02
N TYR A 29 -0.67 3.14 13.80
CA TYR A 29 -0.09 2.29 14.82
C TYR A 29 1.36 1.98 14.45
N ASN A 30 2.27 2.72 15.08
CA ASN A 30 3.67 2.79 14.66
C ASN A 30 4.48 1.52 14.94
N PHE A 31 3.96 0.63 15.79
CA PHE A 31 4.66 -0.61 16.19
C PHE A 31 4.87 -1.56 15.01
N TYR A 32 3.89 -1.64 14.11
CA TYR A 32 4.00 -2.42 12.88
C TYR A 32 4.09 -1.53 11.65
N ASN A 33 4.94 -1.92 10.71
CA ASN A 33 5.16 -1.21 9.47
C ASN A 33 5.68 -2.17 8.39
N GLY A 34 5.67 -1.70 7.15
CA GLY A 34 6.35 -2.37 6.06
C GLY A 34 7.06 -1.41 5.12
N ALA A 35 7.95 -1.97 4.30
CA ALA A 35 8.72 -1.26 3.30
C ALA A 35 9.03 -2.14 2.10
N LEU A 36 9.08 -1.54 0.91
CA LEU A 36 9.60 -2.21 -0.28
C LEU A 36 11.13 -2.30 -0.18
N LYS A 37 11.66 -3.51 -0.35
CA LYS A 37 13.10 -3.81 -0.28
C LYS A 37 13.57 -4.59 -1.51
N MET A 38 14.85 -4.45 -1.82
CA MET A 38 15.58 -5.11 -2.91
C MET A 38 17.03 -5.35 -2.45
N ASP A 39 17.20 -6.01 -1.31
CA ASP A 39 18.50 -6.29 -0.70
C ASP A 39 18.99 -7.73 -0.94
N GLY A 40 18.33 -8.46 -1.84
CA GLY A 40 18.68 -9.83 -2.21
C GLY A 40 18.29 -10.88 -1.15
N ASN A 41 17.39 -10.55 -0.23
CA ASN A 41 16.86 -11.51 0.73
C ASN A 41 16.09 -12.65 0.03
N THR A 42 16.45 -13.89 0.34
CA THR A 42 15.85 -15.11 -0.21
C THR A 42 15.13 -15.94 0.85
N SER A 43 14.68 -15.33 1.95
CA SER A 43 13.84 -16.02 2.93
C SER A 43 12.49 -16.41 2.33
N ASP A 44 11.85 -17.43 2.88
CA ASP A 44 10.54 -17.90 2.39
C ASP A 44 9.48 -16.78 2.44
N GLU A 45 9.54 -15.89 3.45
CA GLU A 45 8.66 -14.74 3.56
C GLU A 45 8.92 -13.71 2.46
N ALA A 46 10.18 -13.46 2.10
CA ALA A 46 10.53 -12.53 1.03
C ALA A 46 10.09 -13.08 -0.34
N LEU A 47 10.30 -14.37 -0.59
CA LEU A 47 9.86 -15.05 -1.81
C LEU A 47 8.33 -15.05 -1.93
N SER A 48 7.63 -15.41 -0.86
CA SER A 48 6.16 -15.38 -0.82
C SER A 48 5.61 -13.96 -1.01
N SER A 49 6.26 -12.95 -0.43
CA SER A 49 5.90 -11.56 -0.65
C SER A 49 6.10 -11.13 -2.11
N ASN A 50 7.22 -11.52 -2.74
CA ASN A 50 7.47 -11.26 -4.17
C ASN A 50 6.40 -11.92 -5.06
N GLU A 51 6.01 -13.16 -4.78
CA GLU A 51 4.91 -13.84 -5.50
C GLU A 51 3.59 -13.08 -5.34
N GLY A 52 3.29 -12.63 -4.11
CA GLY A 52 2.13 -11.80 -3.84
C GLY A 52 2.15 -10.48 -4.62
N LEU A 53 3.32 -9.84 -4.76
CA LEU A 53 3.49 -8.63 -5.56
C LEU A 53 3.22 -8.88 -7.05
N LYS A 54 3.65 -10.01 -7.61
CA LYS A 54 3.36 -10.37 -9.01
C LYS A 54 1.85 -10.46 -9.25
N ALA A 55 1.15 -11.22 -8.42
CA ALA A 55 -0.31 -11.33 -8.50
C ALA A 55 -1.01 -9.98 -8.29
N PHE A 56 -0.48 -9.13 -7.41
CA PHE A 56 -1.04 -7.80 -7.18
C PHE A 56 -0.84 -6.88 -8.40
N VAL A 57 0.33 -6.91 -9.06
CA VAL A 57 0.57 -6.14 -10.29
C VAL A 57 -0.34 -6.60 -11.43
N ASP A 58 -0.54 -7.91 -11.58
CA ASP A 58 -1.48 -8.45 -12.56
C ASP A 58 -2.89 -7.90 -12.32
N HIS A 59 -3.30 -7.81 -11.05
CA HIS A 59 -4.57 -7.17 -10.69
C HIS A 59 -4.58 -5.67 -10.98
N LEU A 60 -3.52 -4.92 -10.66
CA LEU A 60 -3.44 -3.48 -10.93
C LEU A 60 -3.57 -3.15 -12.43
N ARG A 61 -3.11 -4.04 -13.31
CA ARG A 61 -3.26 -3.88 -14.77
C ARG A 61 -4.70 -4.00 -15.26
N THR A 62 -5.63 -4.52 -14.45
CA THR A 62 -7.06 -4.60 -14.80
C THR A 62 -7.88 -3.40 -14.30
N ILE A 63 -7.27 -2.53 -13.50
CA ILE A 63 -7.91 -1.32 -12.98
C ILE A 63 -7.95 -0.25 -14.07
N ASP A 64 -9.02 0.55 -14.08
CA ASP A 64 -9.17 1.68 -14.98
C ASP A 64 -8.04 2.71 -14.79
N GLY A 65 -7.33 3.01 -15.88
CA GLY A 65 -6.22 3.96 -15.91
C GLY A 65 -6.65 5.41 -15.67
N ASP A 66 -7.93 5.74 -15.87
CA ASP A 66 -8.48 7.07 -15.58
C ASP A 66 -8.62 7.30 -14.06
N LEU A 67 -8.79 6.23 -13.27
CA LEU A 67 -8.83 6.30 -11.81
C LEU A 67 -7.41 6.46 -11.23
N VAL A 68 -6.49 5.61 -11.68
CA VAL A 68 -5.09 5.65 -11.25
C VAL A 68 -4.21 5.01 -12.32
N SER A 69 -3.08 5.64 -12.61
CA SER A 69 -2.09 5.10 -13.55
C SER A 69 -0.76 4.85 -12.84
N PHE A 70 -0.05 3.81 -13.27
CA PHE A 70 1.23 3.39 -12.69
C PHE A 70 2.34 3.38 -13.73
N ASP A 71 3.59 3.50 -13.25
CA ASP A 71 4.78 3.12 -14.00
C ASP A 71 5.00 1.60 -13.88
N PHE A 72 4.28 0.86 -14.73
CA PHE A 72 4.30 -0.59 -14.73
C PHE A 72 5.62 -1.20 -15.19
N ASP A 73 6.39 -0.48 -16.01
CA ASP A 73 7.67 -0.98 -16.52
C ASP A 73 8.68 -1.02 -15.38
N THR A 74 8.87 0.09 -14.66
CA THR A 74 9.76 0.15 -13.49
C THR A 74 9.28 -0.77 -12.36
N LEU A 75 7.95 -0.88 -12.15
CA LEU A 75 7.38 -1.77 -11.14
C LEU A 75 7.67 -3.24 -11.45
N GLN A 76 7.46 -3.67 -12.69
CA GLN A 76 7.72 -5.05 -13.12
C GLN A 76 9.22 -5.37 -13.01
N ASP A 77 10.07 -4.48 -13.51
CA ASP A 77 11.52 -4.64 -13.44
C ASP A 77 12.00 -4.83 -12.00
N HIS A 78 11.50 -4.02 -11.05
CA HIS A 78 11.88 -4.18 -9.64
C HIS A 78 11.40 -5.52 -9.06
N ILE A 79 10.18 -5.97 -9.39
CA ILE A 79 9.65 -7.27 -8.93
C ILE A 79 10.48 -8.42 -9.49
N ASP A 80 10.84 -8.36 -10.77
CA ASP A 80 11.64 -9.39 -11.43
C ASP A 80 13.07 -9.43 -10.89
N ASN A 81 13.59 -8.28 -10.43
CA ASN A 81 14.85 -8.17 -9.69
C ASN A 81 14.74 -8.52 -8.19
N GLY A 82 13.64 -9.16 -7.76
CA GLY A 82 13.49 -9.68 -6.40
C GLY A 82 12.99 -8.66 -5.38
N MET A 83 12.31 -7.59 -5.80
CA MET A 83 11.64 -6.70 -4.86
C MET A 83 10.58 -7.45 -4.05
N TYR A 84 10.54 -7.19 -2.75
CA TYR A 84 9.53 -7.74 -1.85
C TYR A 84 9.07 -6.67 -0.85
N PHE A 85 7.92 -6.90 -0.23
CA PHE A 85 7.38 -6.05 0.82
C PHE A 85 7.71 -6.65 2.18
N ASP A 86 8.77 -6.13 2.81
CA ASP A 86 9.16 -6.51 4.17
C ASP A 86 8.21 -5.87 5.16
N SER A 87 7.41 -6.68 5.86
CA SER A 87 6.33 -6.20 6.72
C SER A 87 6.30 -6.93 8.04
N SER A 88 6.32 -6.18 9.13
CA SER A 88 6.03 -6.70 10.47
C SER A 88 4.54 -6.71 10.80
N ILE A 89 3.67 -6.20 9.92
CA ILE A 89 2.24 -6.07 10.13
C ILE A 89 1.55 -7.45 10.09
N PRO A 90 0.95 -7.92 11.21
CA PRO A 90 0.26 -9.21 11.25
C PRO A 90 -0.89 -9.27 10.23
N GLN A 91 -0.94 -10.36 9.46
CA GLN A 91 -2.04 -10.63 8.55
C GLN A 91 -3.25 -11.19 9.29
N GLY A 92 -4.47 -10.84 8.84
CA GLY A 92 -5.72 -11.37 9.42
C GLY A 92 -6.28 -10.64 10.65
N TYR A 93 -5.59 -9.62 11.18
CA TYR A 93 -5.99 -8.92 12.41
C TYR A 93 -6.66 -7.55 12.19
N GLY A 94 -6.96 -7.15 10.95
CA GLY A 94 -7.58 -5.86 10.65
C GLY A 94 -6.70 -4.63 10.89
N VAL A 95 -5.41 -4.84 11.17
CA VAL A 95 -4.41 -3.78 11.47
C VAL A 95 -3.86 -3.07 10.22
N GLY A 96 -4.34 -3.40 9.02
CA GLY A 96 -4.03 -2.63 7.81
C GLY A 96 -2.78 -3.06 7.03
N SER A 97 -2.45 -4.35 7.02
CA SER A 97 -1.33 -4.88 6.19
C SER A 97 -1.51 -4.59 4.70
N SER A 98 -2.70 -4.87 4.15
CA SER A 98 -3.03 -4.57 2.75
C SER A 98 -2.97 -3.08 2.43
N GLY A 99 -3.46 -2.23 3.34
CA GLY A 99 -3.40 -0.77 3.18
C GLY A 99 -1.97 -0.24 3.12
N ALA A 100 -1.07 -0.76 3.95
CA ALA A 100 0.35 -0.38 3.93
C ALA A 100 1.03 -0.79 2.61
N LEU A 101 0.75 -2.00 2.10
CA LEU A 101 1.26 -2.44 0.80
C LEU A 101 0.75 -1.58 -0.36
N VAL A 102 -0.57 -1.32 -0.40
CA VAL A 102 -1.17 -0.45 -1.43
C VAL A 102 -0.55 0.94 -1.39
N ALA A 103 -0.40 1.51 -0.18
CA ALA A 103 0.24 2.81 -0.01
C ALA A 103 1.69 2.81 -0.51
N ALA A 104 2.45 1.73 -0.28
CA ALA A 104 3.82 1.61 -0.75
C ALA A 104 3.95 1.56 -2.27
N ILE A 105 3.04 0.84 -2.94
CA ILE A 105 3.02 0.77 -4.40
C ILE A 105 2.53 2.10 -5.00
N TYR A 106 1.50 2.71 -4.40
CA TYR A 106 0.99 4.01 -4.82
C TYR A 106 2.05 5.11 -4.71
N ASP A 107 2.70 5.24 -3.54
CA ASP A 107 3.74 6.25 -3.31
C ASP A 107 4.90 6.14 -4.30
N LYS A 108 5.33 4.92 -4.61
CA LYS A 108 6.53 4.69 -5.43
C LYS A 108 6.26 4.64 -6.93
N TYR A 109 5.10 4.15 -7.37
CA TYR A 109 4.85 3.84 -8.78
C TYR A 109 3.62 4.49 -9.38
N ALA A 110 2.71 5.07 -8.58
CA ALA A 110 1.59 5.78 -9.17
C ALA A 110 2.07 7.09 -9.81
N LYS A 111 1.43 7.47 -10.91
CA LYS A 111 1.65 8.73 -11.60
C LYS A 111 0.67 9.77 -11.03
N ASN A 112 1.10 11.03 -10.99
CA ASN A 112 0.28 12.15 -10.51
C ASN A 112 -0.29 11.93 -9.09
N THR A 113 0.55 11.45 -8.17
CA THR A 113 0.13 11.15 -6.79
C THR A 113 -0.35 12.40 -6.05
N ILE A 114 -1.40 12.24 -5.24
CA ILE A 114 -1.82 13.27 -4.30
C ILE A 114 -0.92 13.15 -3.07
N THR A 115 -0.02 14.12 -2.88
CA THR A 115 0.86 14.12 -1.72
C THR A 115 0.17 14.73 -0.51
N VAL A 116 0.49 14.23 0.68
CA VAL A 116 -0.02 14.78 1.95
C VAL A 116 0.51 16.20 2.22
N LEU A 117 1.60 16.57 1.55
CA LEU A 117 2.23 17.90 1.66
C LEU A 117 1.46 18.96 0.88
N GLU A 118 0.74 18.56 -0.17
CA GLU A 118 -0.24 19.42 -0.80
C GLU A 118 -1.49 19.43 0.07
N ASN A 119 -1.83 20.58 0.66
CA ASN A 119 -3.06 20.77 1.45
C ASN A 119 -4.22 19.88 0.96
N LEU A 120 -4.56 18.86 1.74
CA LEU A 120 -5.60 17.89 1.43
C LEU A 120 -6.97 18.59 1.50
N THR A 121 -7.43 19.06 0.35
CA THR A 121 -8.77 19.65 0.19
C THR A 121 -9.81 18.57 -0.06
N ARG A 122 -11.08 18.86 0.27
CA ARG A 122 -12.20 17.97 -0.04
C ARG A 122 -12.30 17.66 -1.53
N GLU A 123 -12.06 18.63 -2.43
CA GLU A 123 -12.11 18.39 -3.87
C GLU A 123 -11.07 17.35 -4.31
N LYS A 124 -9.82 17.47 -3.85
CA LYS A 124 -8.75 16.49 -4.13
C LYS A 124 -9.11 15.08 -3.64
N LEU A 125 -9.74 14.97 -2.47
CA LEU A 125 -10.18 13.68 -1.94
C LEU A 125 -11.33 13.06 -2.75
N LEU A 126 -12.18 13.88 -3.40
CA LEU A 126 -13.27 13.38 -4.25
C LEU A 126 -12.76 12.76 -5.55
N ILE A 127 -11.54 13.06 -6.00
CA ILE A 127 -10.91 12.43 -7.17
C ILE A 127 -10.58 10.95 -6.90
N LEU A 128 -10.39 10.59 -5.63
CA LEU A 128 -10.05 9.23 -5.19
C LEU A 128 -11.28 8.34 -4.93
N LYS A 129 -12.49 8.85 -5.18
CA LYS A 129 -13.78 8.18 -4.91
C LYS A 129 -14.41 7.66 -6.19
#